data_AF-A0A0J7LFF9-F1
#
_entry.id   AF-A0A0J7LFF9-F1
#
_cell.length_a   1.000
_cell.length_b   1.000
_cell.length_c   1.000
_cell.angle_alpha   90.00
_cell.angle_beta   90.00
_cell.angle_gamma   90.00
#
_symmetry.space_group_name_H-M   'P 1'
#
loop_
_entity.id
_entity.type
_entity.pdbx_description
1 polymer ?
#
loop_
_entity_poly.entity_id
_entity_poly.type
_entity_poly.pdbx_seq_one_letter_code
_entity_poly.pdbx_strand_id
1 'polypeptide(L)'
;MSRNDRTILELTELSLESVAKVFNFLENVLKDYLLEIDTFETELQKYSLLEQYFICEYGSIYYSKQKINSLLKSRSFNGYEDFQIRFIEENADNFIKGVEGMRESLKKLAKNHKRKYGDFTTFKLPDGFIEEPIDFRLPLYFAVEDARDFEKRLGNKLKTKSDFKQEVYTILGDILQEEDIQLFFDNSFAYSTNPYPIILLYLTINKKTEFKKKMLQLYTSYSNYYLRGKSQYENYYIEYHSDLAEQIKNKKIKKTVLNSEGLLVDTGEFIELTEPRSHFYPKIKDKEDKQRFIKELKLFRLPEITKEDFAKILYNSFVHIREGYVEDTIENPELSLEQYLKKVSTESIRN
;
A
#
# COMPACT_ATOMS: atom_id res chain seq x y z
N MET A 1 8.39 31.67 17.86
CA MET A 1 7.55 31.07 16.79
C MET A 1 6.22 30.67 17.37
N SER A 2 5.14 31.20 16.80
CA SER A 2 3.78 30.77 17.13
C SER A 2 3.56 29.31 16.70
N ARG A 3 2.53 28.64 17.23
CA ARG A 3 2.17 27.27 16.84
C ARG A 3 1.77 27.18 15.36
N ASN A 4 1.31 28.27 14.76
CA ASN A 4 0.96 28.37 13.34
C ASN A 4 2.19 28.49 12.44
N ASP A 5 3.22 29.24 12.85
CA ASP A 5 4.46 29.44 12.06
C ASP A 5 5.19 28.12 11.77
N ARG A 6 4.98 27.10 12.62
CA ARG A 6 5.56 25.75 12.50
C ARG A 6 4.84 24.85 11.49
N THR A 7 3.76 25.31 10.86
CA THR A 7 2.91 24.51 9.96
C THR A 7 2.59 25.18 8.63
N ILE A 8 2.97 26.46 8.47
CA ILE A 8 2.90 27.16 7.19
C ILE A 8 4.14 26.73 6.40
N LEU A 9 3.97 26.32 5.15
CA LEU A 9 5.08 26.02 4.24
C LEU A 9 5.22 27.21 3.30
N GLU A 10 6.39 27.80 3.23
CA GLU A 10 6.64 28.99 2.40
C GLU A 10 7.74 28.71 1.38
N LEU A 11 7.56 29.20 0.14
CA LEU A 11 8.54 29.00 -0.92
C LEU A 11 9.91 29.63 -0.55
N THR A 12 9.88 30.67 0.29
CA THR A 12 11.05 31.35 0.86
C THR A 12 11.93 30.46 1.74
N GLU A 13 11.43 29.28 2.13
CA GLU A 13 12.21 28.28 2.84
C GLU A 13 13.14 27.47 1.91
N LEU A 14 12.96 27.56 0.60
CA LEU A 14 13.89 27.06 -0.39
C LEU A 14 14.99 28.08 -0.70
N SER A 15 16.19 27.57 -1.01
CA SER A 15 17.23 28.40 -1.60
C SER A 15 16.81 28.91 -2.98
N LEU A 16 17.37 30.03 -3.45
CA LEU A 16 17.08 30.53 -4.79
C LEU A 16 17.42 29.51 -5.89
N GLU A 17 18.48 28.71 -5.68
CA GLU A 17 18.85 27.63 -6.60
C GLU A 17 17.76 26.54 -6.63
N SER A 18 17.24 26.14 -5.47
CA SER A 18 16.14 25.18 -5.35
C SER A 18 14.85 25.68 -5.99
N VAL A 19 14.52 26.96 -5.81
CA VAL A 19 13.36 27.57 -6.48
C VAL A 19 13.49 27.50 -7.99
N ALA A 20 14.68 27.78 -8.54
CA ALA A 20 14.93 27.63 -9.98
C ALA A 20 14.77 26.17 -10.43
N LYS A 21 15.26 25.20 -9.64
CA LYS A 21 15.09 23.76 -9.92
C LYS A 21 13.61 23.36 -9.98
N VAL A 22 12.76 23.86 -9.07
CA VAL A 22 11.31 23.60 -9.05
C VAL A 22 10.66 24.08 -10.34
N PHE A 23 10.92 25.32 -10.77
CA PHE A 23 10.28 25.87 -11.96
C PHE A 23 10.83 25.28 -13.27
N ASN A 24 12.12 24.96 -13.33
CA ASN A 24 12.71 24.23 -14.45
C ASN A 24 12.09 22.83 -14.57
N PHE A 25 11.85 22.14 -13.45
CA PHE A 25 11.17 20.85 -13.47
C PHE A 25 9.79 20.96 -14.12
N LEU A 26 8.98 21.92 -13.68
CA LEU A 26 7.66 22.17 -14.25
C LEU A 26 7.76 22.47 -15.75
N GLU A 27 8.73 23.25 -16.19
CA GLU A 27 8.93 23.48 -17.62
C GLU A 27 9.15 22.17 -18.40
N ASN A 28 9.96 21.25 -17.87
CA ASN A 28 10.24 19.95 -18.47
C ASN A 28 9.03 19.00 -18.45
N VAL A 29 8.16 19.09 -17.45
CA VAL A 29 6.93 18.27 -17.35
C VAL A 29 6.05 18.41 -18.59
N LEU A 30 5.96 19.62 -19.14
CA LEU A 30 5.19 19.86 -20.35
C LEU A 30 6.00 19.55 -21.62
N LYS A 31 7.27 19.97 -21.67
CA LYS A 31 8.12 19.90 -22.88
C LYS A 31 8.63 18.49 -23.17
N ASP A 32 9.16 17.85 -22.13
CA ASP A 32 9.93 16.62 -22.25
C ASP A 32 9.10 15.40 -21.81
N TYR A 33 8.30 15.56 -20.75
CA TYR A 33 7.52 14.43 -20.18
C TYR A 33 6.11 14.33 -20.75
N LEU A 34 5.64 15.34 -21.49
CA LEU A 34 4.31 15.35 -22.13
C LEU A 34 3.16 14.99 -21.17
N LEU A 35 3.26 15.44 -19.91
CA LEU A 35 2.35 15.12 -18.81
C LEU A 35 2.22 13.62 -18.48
N GLU A 36 3.20 12.79 -18.82
CA GLU A 36 3.24 11.39 -18.40
C GLU A 36 3.51 11.30 -16.89
N ILE A 37 2.56 10.72 -16.14
CA ILE A 37 2.61 10.70 -14.68
C ILE A 37 3.74 9.81 -14.14
N ASP A 38 4.03 8.68 -14.79
CA ASP A 38 5.06 7.74 -14.34
C ASP A 38 6.47 8.36 -14.46
N THR A 39 6.73 9.06 -15.58
CA THR A 39 7.96 9.82 -15.79
C THR A 39 8.06 10.99 -14.82
N PHE A 40 6.96 11.72 -14.58
CA PHE A 40 6.90 12.78 -13.57
C PHE A 40 7.29 12.25 -12.18
N GLU A 41 6.70 11.15 -11.75
CA GLU A 41 6.95 10.55 -10.43
C GLU A 41 8.41 10.12 -10.28
N THR A 42 8.97 9.48 -11.31
CA THR A 42 10.37 9.03 -11.33
C THR A 42 11.34 10.21 -11.22
N GLU A 43 11.10 11.29 -11.97
CA GLU A 43 11.97 12.46 -11.96
C GLU A 43 11.80 13.32 -10.69
N LEU A 44 10.58 13.37 -10.14
CA LEU A 44 10.26 14.09 -8.90
C LEU A 44 11.10 13.56 -7.72
N GLN A 45 11.39 12.26 -7.69
CA GLN A 45 12.15 11.60 -6.62
C GLN A 45 13.57 12.17 -6.44
N LYS A 46 14.13 12.84 -7.45
CA LYS A 46 15.49 13.43 -7.39
C LYS A 46 15.56 14.71 -6.56
N TYR A 47 14.41 15.25 -6.15
CA TYR A 47 14.28 16.52 -5.46
C TYR A 47 14.14 16.33 -3.95
N SER A 48 14.52 17.33 -3.16
CA SER A 48 14.27 17.33 -1.72
C SER A 48 12.78 17.36 -1.41
N LEU A 49 12.39 16.93 -0.22
CA LEU A 49 10.99 16.88 0.20
C LEU A 49 10.23 18.21 0.00
N LEU A 50 10.87 19.33 0.35
CA LEU A 50 10.25 20.65 0.20
C LEU A 50 10.14 21.07 -1.27
N GLU A 51 11.14 20.74 -2.09
CA GLU A 51 11.08 20.96 -3.54
C GLU A 51 9.98 20.10 -4.17
N GLN A 52 9.87 18.81 -3.81
CA GLN A 52 8.82 17.92 -4.30
C GLN A 52 7.42 18.48 -3.97
N TYR A 53 7.23 18.93 -2.72
CA TYR A 53 5.97 19.58 -2.34
C TYR A 53 5.67 20.80 -3.22
N PHE A 54 6.62 21.70 -3.41
CA PHE A 54 6.39 22.88 -4.23
C PHE A 54 6.22 22.57 -5.72
N ILE A 55 6.89 21.55 -6.25
CA ILE A 55 6.65 21.05 -7.60
C ILE A 55 5.18 20.62 -7.73
N CYS A 56 4.65 19.84 -6.80
CA CYS A 56 3.24 19.41 -6.86
C CYS A 56 2.25 20.54 -6.56
N GLU A 57 2.57 21.44 -5.64
CA GLU A 57 1.75 22.62 -5.32
C GLU A 57 1.57 23.50 -6.55
N TYR A 58 2.68 23.91 -7.18
CA TYR A 58 2.63 24.73 -8.38
C TYR A 58 2.16 23.92 -9.60
N GLY A 59 2.53 22.65 -9.72
CA GLY A 59 2.07 21.77 -10.79
C GLY A 59 0.55 21.68 -10.84
N SER A 60 -0.11 21.55 -9.68
CA SER A 60 -1.59 21.55 -9.62
C SER A 60 -2.23 22.84 -10.14
N ILE A 61 -1.52 23.97 -10.04
CA ILE A 61 -1.95 25.28 -10.54
C ILE A 61 -1.68 25.39 -12.05
N TYR A 62 -0.44 25.10 -12.48
CA TYR A 62 0.01 25.23 -13.87
C TYR A 62 -0.69 24.25 -14.82
N TYR A 63 -0.98 23.04 -14.36
CA TYR A 63 -1.58 21.97 -15.16
C TYR A 63 -3.05 21.71 -14.82
N SER A 64 -3.73 22.68 -14.20
CA SER A 64 -5.18 22.57 -14.01
C SER A 64 -5.90 22.37 -15.34
N LYS A 65 -7.06 21.70 -15.31
CA LYS A 65 -7.87 21.42 -16.52
C LYS A 65 -8.15 22.67 -17.35
N GLN A 66 -8.40 23.80 -16.70
CA GLN A 66 -8.60 25.08 -17.37
C GLN A 66 -7.32 25.58 -18.06
N LYS A 67 -6.16 25.45 -17.42
CA LYS A 67 -4.88 25.89 -17.96
C LYS A 67 -4.41 25.02 -19.13
N ILE A 68 -4.50 23.70 -19.01
CA ILE A 68 -4.19 22.78 -20.11
C ILE A 68 -5.09 23.08 -21.31
N ASN A 69 -6.41 23.20 -21.13
CA ASN A 69 -7.32 23.55 -22.22
C ASN A 69 -7.02 24.91 -22.85
N SER A 70 -6.59 25.89 -22.05
CA SER A 70 -6.18 27.20 -22.55
C SER A 70 -4.87 27.13 -23.33
N LEU A 71 -3.92 26.30 -22.89
CA LEU A 71 -2.65 26.07 -23.57
C LEU A 71 -2.91 25.38 -24.92
N LEU A 72 -3.71 24.32 -24.95
CA LEU A 72 -4.02 23.56 -26.17
C LEU A 72 -4.71 24.43 -27.24
N LYS A 73 -5.46 25.44 -26.82
CA LYS A 73 -6.14 26.40 -27.71
C LYS A 73 -5.28 27.59 -28.12
N SER A 74 -4.15 27.84 -27.45
CA SER A 74 -3.29 28.97 -27.74
C SER A 74 -2.22 28.62 -28.77
N ARG A 75 -1.61 29.64 -29.38
CA ARG A 75 -0.41 29.51 -30.22
C ARG A 75 0.83 29.02 -29.46
N SER A 76 0.71 28.71 -28.16
CA SER A 76 1.82 28.24 -27.33
C SER A 76 2.33 26.86 -27.75
N PHE A 77 1.53 26.08 -28.49
CA PHE A 77 1.94 24.80 -29.09
C PHE A 77 2.55 24.92 -30.48
N ASN A 78 2.85 26.13 -30.99
CA ASN A 78 3.46 26.33 -32.32
C ASN A 78 4.83 25.63 -32.51
N GLY A 79 5.40 25.01 -31.47
CA GLY A 79 6.62 24.20 -31.54
C GLY A 79 6.44 22.71 -31.21
N TYR A 80 5.21 22.23 -31.04
CA TYR A 80 4.93 20.81 -30.76
C TYR A 80 4.34 20.13 -32.00
N GLU A 81 4.67 18.87 -32.18
CA GLU A 81 4.09 18.03 -33.21
C GLU A 81 2.69 17.52 -32.80
N ASP A 82 1.84 17.22 -33.79
CA ASP A 82 0.46 16.75 -33.57
C ASP A 82 0.36 15.49 -32.70
N PHE A 83 1.39 14.66 -32.67
CA PHE A 83 1.43 13.50 -31.79
C PHE A 83 1.64 13.92 -30.32
N GLN A 84 2.49 14.90 -30.05
CA GLN A 84 2.76 15.38 -28.69
C GLN A 84 1.53 16.04 -28.09
N ILE A 85 0.80 16.83 -28.89
CA ILE A 85 -0.46 17.46 -28.48
C ILE A 85 -1.49 16.39 -28.08
N ARG A 86 -1.63 15.32 -28.87
CA ARG A 86 -2.52 14.18 -28.53
C ARG A 86 -2.10 13.47 -27.26
N PHE A 87 -0.81 13.20 -27.07
CA PHE A 87 -0.31 12.59 -25.84
C PHE A 87 -0.63 13.43 -24.60
N ILE A 88 -0.45 14.75 -24.69
CA ILE A 88 -0.79 15.68 -23.60
C ILE A 88 -2.30 15.64 -23.30
N GLU A 89 -3.16 15.61 -24.32
CA GLU A 89 -4.61 15.50 -24.14
C GLU A 89 -5.03 14.19 -23.47
N GLU A 90 -4.43 13.07 -23.88
CA GLU A 90 -4.71 11.74 -23.34
C GLU A 90 -4.25 11.59 -21.88
N ASN A 91 -3.10 12.17 -21.53
CA ASN A 91 -2.52 12.06 -20.20
C ASN A 91 -3.08 13.06 -19.18
N ALA A 92 -3.62 14.20 -19.63
CA ALA A 92 -3.95 15.34 -18.77
C ALA A 92 -4.82 14.99 -17.55
N ASP A 93 -5.90 14.24 -17.74
CA ASP A 93 -6.83 13.93 -16.64
C ASP A 93 -6.19 12.98 -15.59
N ASN A 94 -5.32 12.05 -16.03
CA ASN A 94 -4.59 11.18 -15.12
C ASN A 94 -3.51 11.96 -14.36
N PHE A 95 -2.74 12.77 -15.10
CA PHE A 95 -1.71 13.62 -14.55
C PHE A 95 -2.24 14.59 -13.47
N ILE A 96 -3.34 15.29 -13.75
CA ILE A 96 -3.98 16.21 -12.79
C ILE A 96 -4.33 15.49 -11.50
N LYS A 97 -4.95 14.30 -11.59
CA LYS A 97 -5.34 13.52 -10.41
C LYS A 97 -4.12 13.04 -9.62
N GLY A 98 -3.08 12.57 -10.32
CA GLY A 98 -1.82 12.13 -9.71
C GLY A 98 -1.14 13.26 -8.94
N VAL A 99 -0.93 14.40 -9.59
CA VAL A 99 -0.30 15.58 -8.97
C VAL A 99 -1.09 16.11 -7.77
N GLU A 100 -2.42 16.16 -7.86
CA GLU A 100 -3.26 16.58 -6.73
C GLU A 100 -3.15 15.62 -5.53
N GLY A 101 -3.15 14.31 -5.79
CA GLY A 101 -2.96 13.28 -4.75
C GLY A 101 -1.58 13.37 -4.09
N MET A 102 -0.54 13.55 -4.89
CA MET A 102 0.83 13.76 -4.40
C MET A 102 0.94 15.07 -3.61
N ARG A 103 0.35 16.17 -4.07
CA ARG A 103 0.38 17.47 -3.39
C ARG A 103 -0.13 17.35 -1.95
N GLU A 104 -1.31 16.77 -1.76
CA GLU A 104 -1.89 16.63 -0.42
C GLU A 104 -1.03 15.75 0.49
N SER A 105 -0.44 14.69 -0.07
CA SER A 105 0.44 13.79 0.65
C SER A 105 1.73 14.50 1.07
N LEU A 106 2.46 15.10 0.11
CA LEU A 106 3.69 15.88 0.28
C LEU A 106 3.50 17.11 1.19
N LYS A 107 2.32 17.72 1.20
CA LYS A 107 1.99 18.84 2.08
C LYS A 107 1.97 18.43 3.55
N LYS A 108 1.26 17.32 3.87
CA LYS A 108 1.23 16.78 5.25
C LYS A 108 2.65 16.43 5.71
N LEU A 109 3.38 15.81 4.80
CA LEU A 109 4.77 15.44 4.86
C LEU A 109 5.71 16.59 5.29
N ALA A 110 5.77 17.63 4.46
CA ALA A 110 6.63 18.78 4.68
C ALA A 110 6.22 19.54 5.95
N LYS A 111 4.92 19.66 6.24
CA LYS A 111 4.44 20.26 7.51
C LYS A 111 4.93 19.50 8.74
N ASN A 112 4.90 18.17 8.68
CA ASN A 112 5.36 17.33 9.79
C ASN A 112 6.88 17.42 9.96
N HIS A 113 7.63 17.43 8.85
CA HIS A 113 9.08 17.67 8.87
C HIS A 113 9.41 19.01 9.52
N LYS A 114 8.81 20.11 9.04
CA LYS A 114 8.99 21.46 9.60
C LYS A 114 8.60 21.54 11.07
N ARG A 115 7.50 20.89 11.47
CA ARG A 115 7.05 20.85 12.87
C ARG A 115 8.06 20.16 13.78
N LYS A 116 8.73 19.11 13.28
CA LYS A 116 9.66 18.30 14.06
C LYS A 116 11.06 18.94 14.14
N TYR A 117 11.60 19.39 13.01
CA TYR A 117 12.98 19.86 12.92
C TYR A 117 13.13 21.38 12.97
N GLY A 118 12.04 22.13 12.76
CA GLY A 118 12.04 23.60 12.79
C GLY A 118 12.45 24.24 11.45
N ASP A 119 13.17 23.52 10.61
CA ASP A 119 13.55 23.92 9.25
C ASP A 119 13.74 22.69 8.33
N PHE A 120 14.13 22.94 7.08
CA PHE A 120 14.45 21.93 6.07
C PHE A 120 15.96 21.81 5.80
N THR A 121 16.79 22.48 6.61
CA THR A 121 18.25 22.54 6.44
C THR A 121 19.00 21.66 7.43
N THR A 122 18.39 21.36 8.58
CA THR A 122 19.00 20.64 9.71
C THR A 122 19.14 19.14 9.45
N PHE A 123 18.32 18.56 8.56
CA PHE A 123 18.38 17.16 8.18
C PHE A 123 18.42 17.03 6.66
N LYS A 124 19.50 16.46 6.13
CA LYS A 124 19.62 16.09 4.72
C LYS A 124 19.67 14.57 4.65
N LEU A 125 18.77 14.00 3.85
CA LEU A 125 18.84 12.59 3.50
C LEU A 125 20.20 12.32 2.82
N PRO A 126 20.81 11.15 3.01
CA PRO A 126 22.03 10.78 2.29
C PRO A 126 21.85 10.96 0.78
N ASP A 127 22.91 11.37 0.08
CA ASP A 127 22.86 11.51 -1.38
C ASP A 127 22.45 10.17 -2.03
N GLY A 128 21.38 10.19 -2.83
CA GLY A 128 20.83 8.99 -3.47
C GLY A 128 19.93 8.14 -2.57
N PHE A 129 19.60 8.58 -1.35
CA PHE A 129 18.62 7.90 -0.52
C PHE A 129 17.19 8.10 -1.07
N ILE A 130 16.55 7.00 -1.43
CA ILE A 130 15.17 6.96 -1.91
C ILE A 130 14.33 6.27 -0.84
N GLU A 131 13.33 6.97 -0.30
CA GLU A 131 12.32 6.31 0.54
C GLU A 131 11.32 5.60 -0.36
N GLU A 132 11.35 4.27 -0.35
CA GLU A 132 10.35 3.45 -1.05
C GLU A 132 9.38 2.82 -0.04
N PRO A 133 8.07 2.83 -0.33
CA PRO A 133 7.12 2.06 0.46
C PRO A 133 7.38 0.57 0.29
N ILE A 134 7.32 -0.17 1.39
CA ILE A 134 7.36 -1.63 1.35
C ILE A 134 6.00 -2.10 0.84
N ASP A 135 5.95 -2.82 -0.28
CA ASP A 135 4.71 -3.42 -0.81
C ASP A 135 4.25 -4.58 0.08
N PHE A 136 3.72 -4.23 1.25
CA PHE A 136 3.30 -5.17 2.27
C PHE A 136 2.14 -4.63 3.09
N ARG A 137 1.15 -5.49 3.29
CA ARG A 137 -0.01 -5.26 4.15
C ARG A 137 -0.30 -6.50 4.97
N LEU A 138 -0.77 -6.28 6.19
CA LEU A 138 -1.26 -7.35 7.05
C LEU A 138 -2.63 -7.86 6.55
N PRO A 139 -2.76 -9.16 6.24
CA PRO A 139 -4.02 -9.70 5.75
C PRO A 139 -5.13 -9.68 6.82
N LEU A 140 -6.25 -9.03 6.49
CA LEU A 140 -7.50 -9.11 7.27
C LEU A 140 -8.52 -10.09 6.67
N TYR A 141 -8.13 -10.81 5.63
CA TYR A 141 -8.95 -11.82 4.99
C TYR A 141 -8.08 -13.02 4.61
N PHE A 142 -8.72 -14.17 4.54
CA PHE A 142 -8.15 -15.38 3.96
C PHE A 142 -8.88 -15.61 2.63
N ALA A 143 -8.16 -15.56 1.52
CA ALA A 143 -8.75 -15.83 0.21
C ALA A 143 -8.84 -17.35 0.02
N VAL A 144 -10.06 -17.88 -0.05
CA VAL A 144 -10.27 -19.27 -0.51
C VAL A 144 -9.72 -19.38 -1.93
N GLU A 145 -8.81 -20.32 -2.17
CA GLU A 145 -8.40 -20.70 -3.52
C GLU A 145 -9.22 -21.93 -3.93
N ASP A 146 -10.15 -21.77 -4.86
CA ASP A 146 -10.99 -22.86 -5.36
C ASP A 146 -10.81 -23.12 -6.85
N ALA A 147 -11.28 -24.27 -7.33
CA ALA A 147 -11.18 -24.66 -8.75
C ALA A 147 -11.82 -23.62 -9.69
N ARG A 148 -12.85 -22.91 -9.22
CA ARG A 148 -13.55 -21.87 -9.98
C ARG A 148 -12.77 -20.57 -9.99
N ASP A 149 -11.94 -20.27 -9.00
CA ASP A 149 -11.00 -19.16 -9.04
C ASP A 149 -9.96 -19.40 -10.14
N PHE A 150 -9.53 -20.64 -10.36
CA PHE A 150 -8.71 -21.01 -11.53
C PHE A 150 -9.50 -20.90 -12.85
N GLU A 151 -10.78 -21.30 -12.88
CA GLU A 151 -11.66 -21.13 -14.05
C GLU A 151 -12.00 -19.65 -14.34
N LYS A 152 -12.01 -18.78 -13.31
CA LYS A 152 -12.42 -17.36 -13.36
C LYS A 152 -11.26 -16.37 -13.34
N ARG A 153 -10.01 -16.80 -13.53
CA ARG A 153 -8.77 -15.98 -13.50
C ARG A 153 -8.66 -14.88 -14.58
N LEU A 154 -9.78 -14.29 -14.99
CA LEU A 154 -9.92 -13.06 -15.77
C LEU A 154 -10.74 -11.95 -15.06
N GLY A 155 -11.12 -12.06 -13.79
CA GLY A 155 -11.81 -10.93 -13.13
C GLY A 155 -12.11 -11.05 -11.64
N ASN A 156 -11.46 -10.17 -10.89
CA ASN A 156 -11.80 -9.60 -9.57
C ASN A 156 -11.90 -10.49 -8.33
N LYS A 157 -11.19 -10.02 -7.29
CA LYS A 157 -11.11 -10.56 -5.92
C LYS A 157 -12.39 -10.29 -5.12
N LEU A 158 -12.79 -11.25 -4.28
CA LEU A 158 -14.03 -11.22 -3.49
C LEU A 158 -13.86 -10.71 -2.06
N LYS A 159 -15.01 -10.32 -1.49
CA LYS A 159 -15.21 -9.41 -0.34
C LYS A 159 -15.19 -10.07 1.04
N THR A 160 -14.60 -9.36 2.00
CA THR A 160 -15.03 -9.26 3.41
C THR A 160 -14.58 -7.91 4.00
N LYS A 161 -15.43 -7.32 4.84
CA LYS A 161 -15.16 -6.11 5.64
C LYS A 161 -14.74 -6.62 7.02
N SER A 162 -13.56 -6.23 7.51
CA SER A 162 -13.07 -6.71 8.80
C SER A 162 -13.56 -5.82 9.94
N ASP A 163 -14.18 -6.41 10.96
CA ASP A 163 -14.57 -5.74 12.21
C ASP A 163 -13.36 -5.24 13.02
N PHE A 164 -12.15 -5.69 12.66
CA PHE A 164 -10.88 -5.30 13.28
C PHE A 164 -10.62 -3.79 13.22
N LYS A 165 -11.21 -3.09 12.25
CA LYS A 165 -11.09 -1.63 12.12
C LYS A 165 -11.47 -0.90 13.41
N GLN A 166 -12.55 -1.30 14.09
CA GLN A 166 -12.97 -0.63 15.33
C GLN A 166 -11.98 -0.84 16.47
N GLU A 167 -11.32 -2.02 16.53
CA GLU A 167 -10.25 -2.27 17.50
C GLU A 167 -9.06 -1.33 17.25
N VAL A 168 -8.68 -1.12 15.99
CA VAL A 168 -7.60 -0.19 15.62
C VAL A 168 -7.92 1.23 16.10
N TYR A 169 -9.15 1.71 15.87
CA TYR A 169 -9.61 3.01 16.37
C TYR A 169 -9.56 3.10 17.89
N THR A 170 -10.04 2.07 18.58
CA THR A 170 -10.04 2.02 20.04
C THR A 170 -8.63 2.03 20.62
N ILE A 171 -7.69 1.30 20.02
CA ILE A 171 -6.31 1.23 20.51
C ILE A 171 -5.59 2.55 20.26
N LEU A 172 -5.75 3.15 19.07
CA LEU A 172 -4.97 4.30 18.61
C LEU A 172 -5.60 5.66 18.90
N GLY A 173 -6.89 5.72 19.26
CA GLY A 173 -7.63 6.97 19.46
C GLY A 173 -7.03 7.94 20.48
N ASP A 174 -6.26 7.41 21.45
CA ASP A 174 -5.58 8.24 22.46
C ASP A 174 -4.32 8.93 21.93
N ILE A 175 -3.75 8.43 20.83
CA ILE A 175 -2.44 8.87 20.31
C ILE A 175 -2.48 9.45 18.90
N LEU A 176 -3.56 9.21 18.14
CA LEU A 176 -3.75 9.67 16.76
C LEU A 176 -5.18 10.22 16.58
N GLN A 177 -5.35 11.13 15.62
CA GLN A 177 -6.67 11.61 15.20
C GLN A 177 -7.37 10.56 14.32
N GLU A 178 -8.70 10.62 14.23
CA GLU A 178 -9.49 9.64 13.47
C GLU A 178 -9.08 9.55 12.00
N GLU A 179 -8.71 10.67 11.37
CA GLU A 179 -8.26 10.70 9.98
C GLU A 179 -6.89 10.03 9.80
N ASP A 180 -5.98 10.21 10.75
CA ASP A 180 -4.67 9.58 10.75
C ASP A 180 -4.78 8.07 10.99
N ILE A 181 -5.73 7.65 11.84
CA ILE A 181 -6.04 6.24 12.07
C ILE A 181 -6.62 5.62 10.80
N GLN A 182 -7.50 6.33 10.08
CA GLN A 182 -8.04 5.86 8.80
C GLN A 182 -6.93 5.61 7.79
N LEU A 183 -6.04 6.58 7.62
CA LEU A 183 -4.90 6.47 6.70
C LEU A 183 -3.98 5.31 7.08
N PHE A 184 -3.64 5.22 8.37
CA PHE A 184 -2.85 4.10 8.90
C PHE A 184 -3.50 2.76 8.57
N PHE A 185 -4.81 2.63 8.80
CA PHE A 185 -5.55 1.40 8.59
C PHE A 185 -5.53 0.99 7.11
N ASP A 186 -5.90 1.91 6.22
CA ASP A 186 -5.98 1.68 4.78
C ASP A 186 -4.59 1.39 4.19
N ASN A 187 -3.53 1.96 4.76
CA ASN A 187 -2.16 1.70 4.31
C ASN A 187 -1.63 0.35 4.82
N SER A 188 -1.98 -0.05 6.04
CA SER A 188 -1.37 -1.17 6.75
C SER A 188 -2.06 -2.52 6.55
N PHE A 189 -3.37 -2.51 6.24
CA PHE A 189 -4.16 -3.74 6.22
C PHE A 189 -4.70 -4.07 4.83
N ALA A 190 -4.53 -5.33 4.44
CA ALA A 190 -5.09 -5.85 3.20
C ALA A 190 -6.51 -6.32 3.50
N TYR A 191 -7.47 -5.69 2.85
CA TYR A 191 -8.86 -6.13 2.78
C TYR A 191 -9.35 -6.01 1.34
N SER A 192 -10.24 -6.91 0.97
CA SER A 192 -10.77 -7.09 -0.39
C SER A 192 -11.18 -5.84 -1.17
N THR A 193 -11.65 -4.80 -0.48
CA THR A 193 -12.16 -3.56 -1.08
C THR A 193 -11.21 -2.39 -0.92
N ASN A 194 -9.98 -2.62 -0.42
CA ASN A 194 -9.01 -1.55 -0.22
C ASN A 194 -8.57 -1.00 -1.59
N PRO A 195 -9.07 0.18 -2.00
CA PRO A 195 -8.76 0.74 -3.31
C PRO A 195 -7.44 1.53 -3.30
N TYR A 196 -6.84 1.71 -2.11
CA TYR A 196 -5.74 2.64 -1.94
C TYR A 196 -4.41 1.93 -2.25
N PRO A 197 -3.47 2.60 -2.93
CA PRO A 197 -2.10 2.12 -3.03
C PRO A 197 -1.41 2.18 -1.66
N ILE A 198 -0.33 1.42 -1.50
CA ILE A 198 0.56 1.57 -0.34
C ILE A 198 1.43 2.79 -0.57
N ILE A 199 1.43 3.71 0.38
CA ILE A 199 2.22 4.93 0.34
C ILE A 199 2.99 5.09 1.66
N LEU A 200 4.02 5.92 1.63
CA LEU A 200 4.66 6.35 2.87
C LEU A 200 3.76 7.39 3.56
N LEU A 201 3.25 7.04 4.74
CA LEU A 201 2.59 7.98 5.63
C LEU A 201 3.61 8.58 6.58
N TYR A 202 3.37 9.82 6.97
CA TYR A 202 4.29 10.60 7.79
C TYR A 202 3.68 10.91 9.13
N LEU A 203 3.09 9.88 9.74
CA LEU A 203 2.45 10.01 11.03
C LEU A 203 3.52 10.29 12.09
N THR A 204 3.33 11.38 12.81
CA THR A 204 4.21 11.80 13.90
C THR A 204 3.66 11.34 15.23
N ILE A 205 4.54 10.91 16.13
CA ILE A 205 4.17 10.55 17.49
C ILE A 205 4.76 11.56 18.47
N ASN A 206 3.94 12.02 19.42
CA ASN A 206 4.40 12.98 20.42
C ASN A 206 5.03 12.28 21.64
N LYS A 207 4.64 11.04 21.93
CA LYS A 207 5.07 10.27 23.12
C LYS A 207 5.53 8.87 22.73
N LYS A 208 6.85 8.69 22.59
CA LYS A 208 7.46 7.40 22.19
C LYS A 208 7.05 6.22 23.07
N THR A 209 7.02 6.40 24.39
CA THR A 209 6.66 5.33 25.34
C THR A 209 5.21 4.86 25.17
N GLU A 210 4.28 5.80 25.00
CA GLU A 210 2.87 5.48 24.81
C GLU A 210 2.64 4.82 23.45
N PHE A 211 3.29 5.33 22.41
CA PHE A 211 3.30 4.71 21.09
C PHE A 211 3.72 3.24 21.13
N LYS A 212 4.88 2.93 21.75
CA LYS A 212 5.37 1.53 21.84
C LYS A 212 4.35 0.62 22.53
N LYS A 213 3.73 1.08 23.62
CA LYS A 213 2.68 0.34 24.33
C LYS A 213 1.47 0.08 23.43
N LYS A 214 1.00 1.09 22.69
CA LYS A 214 -0.14 0.95 21.78
C LYS A 214 0.18 0.07 20.57
N MET A 215 1.38 0.14 20.01
CA MET A 215 1.82 -0.74 18.92
C MET A 215 1.94 -2.19 19.36
N LEU A 216 2.45 -2.45 20.57
CA LEU A 216 2.45 -3.79 21.16
C LEU A 216 1.03 -4.32 21.38
N GLN A 217 0.13 -3.48 21.89
CA GLN A 217 -1.28 -3.82 22.08
C GLN A 217 -1.94 -4.16 20.73
N LEU A 218 -1.70 -3.35 19.70
CA LEU A 218 -2.22 -3.58 18.36
C LEU A 218 -1.64 -4.85 17.72
N TYR A 219 -0.34 -5.09 17.83
CA TYR A 219 0.29 -6.33 17.39
C TYR A 219 -0.34 -7.55 18.08
N THR A 220 -0.56 -7.48 19.39
CA THR A 220 -1.15 -8.59 20.16
C THR A 220 -2.60 -8.84 19.75
N SER A 221 -3.39 -7.78 19.61
CA SER A 221 -4.79 -7.84 19.14
C SER A 221 -4.86 -8.41 17.72
N TYR A 222 -4.03 -7.92 16.79
CA TYR A 222 -3.95 -8.44 15.43
C TYR A 222 -3.49 -9.91 15.41
N SER A 223 -2.47 -10.28 16.18
CA SER A 223 -1.95 -11.66 16.21
C SER A 223 -3.04 -12.63 16.69
N ASN A 224 -3.80 -12.24 17.71
CA ASN A 224 -4.94 -13.04 18.19
C ASN A 224 -6.06 -13.12 17.14
N TYR A 225 -6.39 -12.01 16.47
CA TYR A 225 -7.35 -11.98 15.39
C TYR A 225 -6.94 -12.92 14.25
N TYR A 226 -5.70 -12.78 13.77
CA TYR A 226 -5.14 -13.56 12.68
C TYR A 226 -5.04 -15.05 13.03
N LEU A 227 -4.54 -15.42 14.22
CA LEU A 227 -4.42 -16.82 14.65
C LEU A 227 -5.78 -17.53 14.75
N ARG A 228 -6.82 -16.81 15.20
CA ARG A 228 -8.19 -17.36 15.26
C ARG A 228 -8.72 -17.63 13.86
N GLY A 229 -8.64 -16.66 12.96
CA GLY A 229 -9.11 -16.82 11.59
C GLY A 229 -8.26 -17.81 10.77
N LYS A 230 -6.94 -17.84 11.00
CA LYS A 230 -6.00 -18.75 10.36
C LYS A 230 -6.38 -20.21 10.62
N SER A 231 -6.56 -20.59 11.89
CA SER A 231 -6.93 -21.96 12.26
C SER A 231 -8.26 -22.38 11.64
N GLN A 232 -9.26 -21.48 11.65
CA GLN A 232 -10.57 -21.74 11.04
C GLN A 232 -10.44 -21.95 9.53
N TYR A 233 -9.66 -21.10 8.86
CA TYR A 233 -9.44 -21.19 7.44
C TYR A 233 -8.63 -22.43 7.03
N GLU A 234 -7.55 -22.77 7.74
CA GLU A 234 -6.76 -23.98 7.46
C GLU A 234 -7.62 -25.24 7.58
N ASN A 235 -8.46 -25.33 8.61
CA ASN A 235 -9.40 -26.44 8.77
C ASN A 235 -10.43 -26.48 7.64
N TYR A 236 -11.04 -25.33 7.33
CA TYR A 236 -11.97 -25.19 6.22
C TYR A 236 -11.35 -25.64 4.89
N TYR A 237 -10.11 -25.21 4.61
CA TYR A 237 -9.40 -25.55 3.37
C TYR A 237 -9.15 -27.06 3.27
N ILE A 238 -8.73 -27.70 4.37
CA ILE A 238 -8.54 -29.16 4.42
C ILE A 238 -9.86 -29.89 4.18
N GLU A 239 -10.95 -29.46 4.82
CA GLU A 239 -12.29 -30.05 4.66
C GLU A 239 -12.81 -29.89 3.24
N TYR A 240 -12.76 -28.66 2.70
CA TYR A 240 -13.19 -28.32 1.34
C TYR A 240 -12.48 -29.20 0.30
N HIS A 241 -11.15 -29.27 0.34
CA HIS A 241 -10.42 -30.05 -0.64
C HIS A 241 -10.54 -31.56 -0.43
N SER A 242 -10.77 -32.02 0.80
CA SER A 242 -11.08 -33.43 1.07
C SER A 242 -12.43 -33.85 0.49
N ASP A 243 -13.46 -33.00 0.62
CA ASP A 243 -14.77 -33.20 -0.02
C ASP A 243 -14.65 -33.10 -1.54
N LEU A 244 -13.88 -32.14 -2.06
CA LEU A 244 -13.62 -31.99 -3.49
C LEU A 244 -12.97 -33.24 -4.10
N ALA A 245 -12.01 -33.87 -3.40
CA ALA A 245 -11.38 -35.10 -3.85
C ALA A 245 -12.39 -36.25 -4.02
N GLU A 246 -13.42 -36.31 -3.17
CA GLU A 246 -14.51 -37.28 -3.29
C GLU A 246 -15.46 -36.94 -4.45
N GLN A 247 -15.79 -35.67 -4.60
CA GLN A 247 -16.62 -35.16 -5.69
C GLN A 247 -15.99 -35.42 -7.08
N ILE A 248 -14.68 -35.21 -7.23
CA ILE A 248 -13.92 -35.48 -8.47
C ILE A 248 -14.03 -36.96 -8.84
N LYS A 249 -13.83 -37.88 -7.88
CA LYS A 249 -13.96 -39.32 -8.11
C LYS A 249 -15.37 -39.69 -8.59
N ASN A 250 -16.38 -39.06 -8.00
CA ASN A 250 -17.78 -39.29 -8.34
C ASN A 250 -18.26 -38.53 -9.58
N LYS A 251 -17.38 -37.72 -10.22
CA LYS A 251 -17.64 -36.84 -11.37
C LYS A 251 -18.80 -35.85 -11.16
N LYS A 252 -19.14 -35.56 -9.90
CA LYS A 252 -20.23 -34.64 -9.50
C LYS A 252 -19.69 -33.62 -8.52
N ILE A 253 -19.45 -32.40 -9.00
CA ILE A 253 -18.93 -31.30 -8.21
C ILE A 253 -20.10 -30.48 -7.65
N LYS A 254 -20.15 -30.26 -6.35
CA LYS A 254 -21.12 -29.35 -5.73
C LYS A 254 -20.87 -27.93 -6.23
N LYS A 255 -21.91 -27.28 -6.71
CA LYS A 255 -21.86 -25.86 -7.02
C LYS A 255 -21.91 -25.09 -5.70
N THR A 256 -20.94 -24.24 -5.46
CA THR A 256 -20.90 -23.41 -4.25
C THR A 256 -21.16 -21.94 -4.58
N VAL A 257 -21.35 -21.09 -3.57
CA VAL A 257 -21.31 -19.62 -3.68
C VAL A 257 -20.59 -19.06 -2.46
N LEU A 258 -20.09 -17.83 -2.54
CA LEU A 258 -19.48 -17.18 -1.38
C LEU A 258 -20.56 -16.64 -0.45
N ASN A 259 -20.45 -16.95 0.84
CA ASN A 259 -21.23 -16.29 1.87
C ASN A 259 -20.65 -14.90 2.20
N SER A 260 -21.31 -14.16 3.11
CA SER A 260 -20.85 -12.84 3.57
C SER A 260 -19.50 -12.85 4.29
N GLU A 261 -19.02 -14.02 4.71
CA GLU A 261 -17.74 -14.24 5.38
C GLU A 261 -16.64 -14.65 4.40
N GLY A 262 -16.96 -14.78 3.10
CA GLY A 262 -16.00 -15.20 2.08
C GLY A 262 -15.74 -16.71 2.04
N LEU A 263 -16.59 -17.53 2.67
CA LEU A 263 -16.52 -18.99 2.63
C LEU A 263 -17.41 -19.55 1.52
N LEU A 264 -16.99 -20.66 0.91
CA LEU A 264 -17.82 -21.37 -0.06
C LEU A 264 -18.86 -22.23 0.65
N VAL A 265 -20.12 -21.96 0.35
CA VAL A 265 -21.27 -22.72 0.81
C VAL A 265 -21.94 -23.41 -0.37
N ASP A 266 -22.37 -24.66 -0.14
CA ASP A 266 -23.07 -25.48 -1.12
C ASP A 266 -24.43 -24.86 -1.50
N THR A 267 -24.73 -24.81 -2.79
CA THR A 267 -26.03 -24.36 -3.31
C THR A 267 -27.06 -25.49 -3.39
N GLY A 268 -26.65 -26.73 -3.18
CA GLY A 268 -27.46 -27.94 -3.39
C GLY A 268 -27.51 -28.40 -4.85
N GLU A 269 -26.91 -27.66 -5.77
CA GLU A 269 -26.79 -28.01 -7.18
C GLU A 269 -25.46 -28.74 -7.46
N PHE A 270 -25.46 -29.59 -8.50
CA PHE A 270 -24.25 -30.30 -8.94
C PHE A 270 -23.86 -29.92 -10.36
N ILE A 271 -22.56 -29.89 -10.60
CA ILE A 271 -21.89 -29.65 -11.87
C ILE A 271 -21.22 -30.95 -12.30
N GLU A 272 -21.47 -31.37 -13.54
CA GLU A 272 -20.78 -32.52 -14.11
C GLU A 272 -19.33 -32.16 -14.49
N LEU A 273 -18.41 -33.05 -14.12
CA LEU A 273 -16.99 -32.93 -14.45
C LEU A 273 -16.73 -33.43 -15.88
N THR A 274 -16.91 -32.53 -16.85
CA THR A 274 -16.61 -32.79 -18.27
C THR A 274 -15.11 -32.81 -18.55
N GLU A 275 -14.70 -33.38 -19.69
CA GLU A 275 -13.28 -33.43 -20.09
C GLU A 275 -12.62 -32.03 -20.13
N PRO A 276 -13.24 -30.98 -20.70
CA PRO A 276 -12.68 -29.62 -20.62
C PRO A 276 -12.53 -29.11 -19.19
N ARG A 277 -13.54 -29.33 -18.33
CA ARG A 277 -13.51 -28.88 -16.93
C ARG A 277 -12.49 -29.62 -16.09
N SER A 278 -12.23 -30.90 -16.39
CA SER A 278 -11.29 -31.72 -15.63
C SER A 278 -9.86 -31.16 -15.58
N HIS A 279 -9.50 -30.24 -16.49
CA HIS A 279 -8.22 -29.55 -16.52
C HIS A 279 -8.00 -28.59 -15.33
N PHE A 280 -9.08 -28.10 -14.72
CA PHE A 280 -9.02 -27.16 -13.58
C PHE A 280 -9.02 -27.86 -12.22
N TYR A 281 -9.10 -29.19 -12.19
CA TYR A 281 -9.18 -29.99 -10.98
C TYR A 281 -7.96 -30.92 -10.83
N PRO A 282 -7.56 -31.25 -9.59
CA PRO A 282 -6.51 -32.23 -9.33
C PRO A 282 -6.82 -33.57 -10.01
N LYS A 283 -5.81 -34.16 -10.67
CA LYS A 283 -5.92 -35.48 -11.30
C LYS A 283 -5.84 -36.56 -10.23
N ILE A 284 -6.99 -37.07 -9.78
CA ILE A 284 -7.09 -38.14 -8.80
C ILE A 284 -7.59 -39.39 -9.51
N LYS A 285 -6.68 -40.31 -9.87
CA LYS A 285 -7.03 -41.50 -10.68
C LYS A 285 -7.39 -42.69 -9.81
N ASP A 286 -6.77 -42.81 -8.64
CA ASP A 286 -6.94 -43.95 -7.76
C ASP A 286 -6.94 -43.56 -6.26
N LYS A 287 -6.95 -44.58 -5.39
CA LYS A 287 -6.98 -44.41 -3.94
C LYS A 287 -5.65 -43.88 -3.39
N GLU A 288 -4.52 -44.19 -4.02
CA GLU A 288 -3.20 -43.73 -3.59
C GLU A 288 -3.00 -42.25 -3.93
N ASP A 289 -3.41 -41.82 -5.12
CA ASP A 289 -3.46 -40.42 -5.52
C ASP A 289 -4.30 -39.59 -4.54
N LYS A 290 -5.47 -40.10 -4.14
CA LYS A 290 -6.33 -39.45 -3.14
C LYS A 290 -5.61 -39.30 -1.80
N GLN A 291 -4.93 -40.34 -1.34
CA GLN A 291 -4.20 -40.30 -0.06
C GLN A 291 -3.03 -39.33 -0.11
N ARG A 292 -2.30 -39.26 -1.24
CA ARG A 292 -1.22 -38.31 -1.45
C ARG A 292 -1.72 -36.87 -1.45
N PHE A 293 -2.78 -36.59 -2.21
CA PHE A 293 -3.43 -35.29 -2.26
C PHE A 293 -3.93 -34.83 -0.88
N ILE A 294 -4.63 -35.69 -0.14
CA ILE A 294 -5.08 -35.39 1.23
C ILE A 294 -3.89 -35.16 2.18
N LYS A 295 -2.80 -35.93 2.04
CA LYS A 295 -1.60 -35.76 2.86
C LYS A 295 -0.95 -34.40 2.61
N GLU A 296 -0.81 -33.99 1.35
CA GLU A 296 -0.28 -32.68 0.98
C GLU A 296 -1.16 -31.55 1.50
N LEU A 297 -2.48 -31.68 1.42
CA LEU A 297 -3.43 -30.71 1.99
C LEU A 297 -3.36 -30.62 3.51
N LYS A 298 -3.17 -31.75 4.20
CA LYS A 298 -2.99 -31.73 5.67
C LYS A 298 -1.71 -30.99 6.09
N LEU A 299 -0.75 -30.86 5.19
CA LEU A 299 0.48 -30.07 5.38
C LEU A 299 0.29 -28.59 5.02
N PHE A 300 -0.82 -28.20 4.39
CA PHE A 300 -1.12 -26.80 4.12
C PHE A 300 -1.16 -26.00 5.41
N ARG A 301 -0.35 -24.94 5.48
CA ARG A 301 -0.32 -23.98 6.57
C ARG A 301 -0.18 -22.59 5.98
N LEU A 302 -0.98 -21.67 6.48
CA LEU A 302 -0.81 -20.25 6.20
C LEU A 302 0.49 -19.75 6.86
N PRO A 303 1.13 -18.71 6.30
CA PRO A 303 2.32 -18.12 6.91
C PRO A 303 2.00 -17.59 8.32
N GLU A 304 3.00 -17.65 9.19
CA GLU A 304 2.96 -16.95 10.48
C GLU A 304 3.18 -15.45 10.25
N ILE A 305 2.42 -14.62 10.95
CA ILE A 305 2.70 -13.18 10.98
C ILE A 305 3.68 -12.91 12.11
N THR A 306 4.80 -12.28 11.77
CA THR A 306 5.87 -11.98 12.70
C THR A 306 5.84 -10.52 13.15
N LYS A 307 6.63 -10.19 14.17
CA LYS A 307 6.89 -8.79 14.54
C LYS A 307 7.60 -8.01 13.43
N GLU A 308 8.37 -8.68 12.58
CA GLU A 308 9.04 -8.05 11.43
C GLU A 308 8.02 -7.61 10.37
N ASP A 309 6.98 -8.42 10.13
CA ASP A 309 5.86 -8.04 9.26
C ASP A 309 5.10 -6.83 9.79
N PHE A 310 4.94 -6.76 11.12
CA PHE A 310 4.38 -5.59 11.77
C PHE A 310 5.32 -4.38 11.63
N ALA A 311 6.64 -4.56 11.73
CA ALA A 311 7.61 -3.49 11.53
C ALA A 311 7.54 -2.88 10.12
N LYS A 312 7.24 -3.68 9.08
CA LYS A 312 7.05 -3.20 7.70
C LYS A 312 5.92 -2.17 7.60
N ILE A 313 4.74 -2.47 8.17
CA ILE A 313 3.61 -1.53 8.14
C ILE A 313 3.87 -0.28 8.99
N LEU A 314 4.66 -0.40 10.05
CA LEU A 314 5.07 0.73 10.87
C LEU A 314 6.09 1.62 10.14
N TYR A 315 7.03 1.01 9.42
CA TYR A 315 7.99 1.72 8.55
C TYR A 315 7.26 2.55 7.50
N ASN A 316 6.25 1.97 6.82
CA ASN A 316 5.46 2.73 5.86
C ASN A 316 4.68 3.87 6.52
N SER A 317 4.28 3.73 7.79
CA SER A 317 3.30 4.63 8.39
C SER A 317 3.88 5.76 9.23
N PHE A 318 5.02 5.55 9.89
CA PHE A 318 5.54 6.45 10.92
C PHE A 318 6.92 6.99 10.56
N VAL A 319 7.00 8.30 10.37
CA VAL A 319 8.22 8.98 9.90
C VAL A 319 9.43 8.74 10.81
N HIS A 320 9.22 8.70 12.13
CA HIS A 320 10.30 8.48 13.10
C HIS A 320 10.96 7.10 13.03
N ILE A 321 10.31 6.12 12.40
CA ILE A 321 10.92 4.81 12.13
C ILE A 321 11.80 4.92 10.89
N ARG A 322 11.37 5.62 9.84
CA ARG A 322 12.20 5.83 8.65
C ARG A 322 13.40 6.72 8.93
N GLU A 323 13.22 7.79 9.70
CA GLU A 323 14.32 8.65 10.12
C GLU A 323 15.36 7.86 10.92
N GLY A 324 14.92 6.92 11.79
CA GLY A 324 15.84 6.04 12.49
C GLY A 324 16.62 5.09 11.56
N TYR A 325 16.01 4.65 10.45
CA TYR A 325 16.72 3.89 9.42
C TYR A 325 17.77 4.75 8.74
N VAL A 326 17.40 5.97 8.35
CA VAL A 326 18.34 6.93 7.73
C VAL A 326 19.52 7.19 8.65
N GLU A 327 19.26 7.54 9.91
CA GLU A 327 20.29 7.76 10.93
C GLU A 327 21.23 6.55 11.06
N ASP A 328 20.67 5.34 11.20
CA ASP A 328 21.46 4.11 11.30
C ASP A 328 22.28 3.81 10.01
N THR A 329 21.76 4.14 8.82
CA THR A 329 22.48 3.95 7.55
C THR A 329 23.59 4.97 7.31
N ILE A 330 23.47 6.18 7.88
CA ILE A 330 24.56 7.16 7.88
C ILE A 330 25.72 6.64 8.72
N GLU A 331 25.42 6.03 9.87
CA GLU A 331 26.43 5.44 10.76
C GLU A 331 27.00 4.12 10.20
N ASN A 332 26.18 3.34 9.50
CA ASN A 332 26.55 2.06 8.90
C ASN A 332 25.94 1.91 7.50
N PRO A 333 26.65 2.33 6.43
CA PRO A 333 26.14 2.27 5.05
C PRO A 333 25.80 0.87 4.54
N GLU A 334 26.32 -0.19 5.16
CA GLU A 334 26.02 -1.58 4.80
C GLU A 334 24.72 -2.10 5.45
N LEU A 335 24.05 -1.30 6.30
CA LEU A 335 22.82 -1.70 6.95
C LEU A 335 21.68 -1.81 5.93
N SER A 336 21.21 -3.04 5.71
CA SER A 336 20.03 -3.28 4.90
C SER A 336 18.73 -2.91 5.66
N LEU A 337 17.69 -2.56 4.90
CA LEU A 337 16.36 -2.31 5.44
C LEU A 337 15.83 -3.52 6.23
N GLU A 338 16.11 -4.74 5.78
CA GLU A 338 15.69 -5.97 6.47
C GLU A 338 16.33 -6.11 7.85
N GLN A 339 17.63 -5.84 7.96
CA GLN A 339 18.34 -5.81 9.25
C GLN A 339 17.77 -4.72 10.18
N TYR A 340 17.46 -3.54 9.63
CA TYR A 340 16.85 -2.47 10.39
C TYR A 340 15.44 -2.83 10.90
N LEU A 341 14.57 -3.37 10.04
CA LEU A 341 13.22 -3.78 10.41
C LEU A 341 13.24 -4.87 11.50
N LYS A 342 14.22 -5.76 11.45
CA LYS A 342 14.44 -6.74 12.51
C LYS A 342 14.77 -6.07 13.84
N LYS A 343 15.63 -5.06 13.87
CA LYS A 343 15.90 -4.24 15.07
C LYS A 343 14.63 -3.55 15.56
N VAL A 344 13.89 -2.85 14.68
CA VAL A 344 12.61 -2.19 15.01
C VAL A 344 11.59 -3.15 15.61
N SER A 345 11.49 -4.37 15.07
CA SER A 345 10.56 -5.40 15.56
C SER A 345 10.82 -5.78 17.02
N THR A 346 12.06 -5.64 17.51
CA THR A 346 12.44 -5.93 18.89
C THR A 346 12.32 -4.71 19.81
N GLU A 347 12.48 -3.50 19.28
CA GLU A 347 12.53 -2.26 20.07
C GLU A 347 11.19 -1.53 20.18
N SER A 348 10.37 -1.59 19.13
CA SER A 348 9.07 -0.90 19.06
C SER A 348 7.90 -1.78 19.50
N ILE A 349 8.14 -3.09 19.59
CA ILE A 349 7.14 -4.11 19.95
C ILE A 349 7.72 -4.96 21.11
N ARG A 350 8.18 -4.29 22.18
CA ARG A 350 8.79 -4.91 23.37
C ARG A 350 7.83 -4.87 24.57
N ASN A 351 7.80 -5.96 25.35
CA ASN A 351 7.05 -6.07 26.61
C ASN A 351 7.53 -5.06 27.66
#